data_AF-A0A090KY74-F1
#
_entry.id   AF-A0A090KY74-F1
#
_cell.length_a   1.000
_cell.length_b   1.000
_cell.length_c   1.000
_cell.angle_alpha   90.00
_cell.angle_beta   90.00
_cell.angle_gamma   90.00
#
_symmetry.space_group_name_H-M   'P 1'
#
loop_
_entity.id
_entity.type
_entity.pdbx_description
1 polymer ?
#
loop_
_entity_poly.entity_id
_entity_poly.type
_entity_poly.pdbx_seq_one_letter_code
_entity_poly.pdbx_strand_id
1 'polypeptide(L)'
;MLLFLHHFTILWLLLQIITYCKGTIHGSLFLSVSRNITKSTFPVAIKLEEISDVILVKCPGKYYKHSNARDNFALIDSLWSPNSTSSIEKPIYVWTTLSHRASGYSIVTCGELGIRRFDNSLITYDWSYQFNWLSKPKPFEIAKREKISKTLPLSNNCNDNPAKVVKFTRDKQGNMKRLNINNADLKEADEIPHVNKLYYFFVVPEENSTLVHVPPCEIVKSS
;
A
#
# COMPACT_ATOMS: atom_id res chain seq x y z
N MET A 1 44.15 -34.03 5.70
CA MET A 1 43.76 -32.64 6.04
C MET A 1 43.13 -31.89 4.87
N LEU A 2 43.61 -32.04 3.62
CA LEU A 2 42.99 -31.40 2.43
C LEU A 2 41.56 -31.90 2.09
N LEU A 3 41.26 -33.20 2.23
CA LEU A 3 39.93 -33.74 1.93
C LEU A 3 38.82 -33.15 2.83
N PHE A 4 39.15 -32.93 4.12
CA PHE A 4 38.20 -32.43 5.12
C PHE A 4 37.80 -30.98 4.85
N LEU A 5 38.76 -30.16 4.38
CA LEU A 5 38.52 -28.77 3.96
C LEU A 5 37.63 -28.70 2.70
N HIS A 6 37.81 -29.60 1.73
CA HIS A 6 36.97 -29.65 0.53
C HIS A 6 35.51 -30.06 0.81
N HIS A 7 35.28 -30.99 1.74
CA HIS A 7 33.92 -31.36 2.11
C HIS A 7 33.18 -30.21 2.81
N PHE A 8 33.88 -29.39 3.59
CA PHE A 8 33.27 -28.23 4.27
C PHE A 8 32.88 -27.13 3.28
N THR A 9 33.71 -26.86 2.26
CA THR A 9 33.38 -25.87 1.22
C THR A 9 32.20 -26.31 0.35
N ILE A 10 32.12 -27.60 0.00
CA ILE A 10 31.00 -28.16 -0.75
C ILE A 10 29.70 -28.11 0.06
N LEU A 11 29.76 -28.43 1.35
CA LEU A 11 28.60 -28.35 2.25
C LEU A 11 28.11 -26.90 2.42
N TRP A 12 29.02 -25.93 2.50
CA TRP A 12 28.69 -24.51 2.60
C TRP A 12 28.06 -23.96 1.31
N LEU A 13 28.59 -24.36 0.15
CA LEU A 13 28.00 -24.06 -1.17
C LEU A 13 26.60 -24.68 -1.33
N LEU A 14 26.41 -25.93 -0.92
CA LEU A 14 25.10 -26.59 -0.91
C LEU A 14 24.10 -25.87 0.00
N LEU A 15 24.53 -25.40 1.17
CA LEU A 15 23.66 -24.62 2.07
C LEU A 15 23.18 -23.32 1.42
N GLN A 16 24.08 -22.61 0.73
CA GLN A 16 23.73 -21.39 -0.01
C GLN A 16 22.75 -21.67 -1.18
N ILE A 17 22.93 -22.79 -1.87
CA ILE A 17 22.01 -23.22 -2.95
C ILE A 17 20.64 -23.60 -2.39
N ILE A 18 20.58 -24.29 -1.24
CA ILE A 18 19.31 -24.65 -0.57
C ILE A 18 18.55 -23.39 -0.13
N THR A 19 19.23 -22.36 0.36
CA THR A 19 18.60 -21.06 0.65
C THR A 19 18.09 -20.36 -0.60
N TYR A 20 18.76 -20.53 -1.74
CA TYR A 20 18.34 -19.95 -3.03
C TYR A 20 17.18 -20.71 -3.70
N CYS A 21 17.09 -22.03 -3.51
CA CYS A 21 16.01 -22.87 -4.05
C CYS A 21 14.67 -22.72 -3.31
N LYS A 22 14.65 -22.10 -2.13
CA LYS A 22 13.40 -21.78 -1.44
C LYS A 22 12.80 -20.56 -2.11
N GLY A 23 11.98 -20.79 -3.14
CA GLY A 23 11.30 -19.71 -3.86
C GLY A 23 10.65 -18.73 -2.87
N THR A 24 10.80 -17.44 -3.14
CA THR A 24 10.45 -16.38 -2.19
C THR A 24 8.95 -16.37 -1.90
N ILE A 25 8.60 -16.51 -0.62
CA ILE A 25 7.23 -16.44 -0.12
C ILE A 25 7.09 -15.14 0.68
N HIS A 26 6.01 -14.42 0.46
CA HIS A 26 5.77 -13.06 0.94
C HIS A 26 4.58 -12.95 1.90
N GLY A 27 3.95 -14.07 2.27
CA GLY A 27 2.78 -14.09 3.17
C GLY A 27 2.97 -13.34 4.49
N SER A 28 4.19 -13.30 5.03
CA SER A 28 4.50 -12.55 6.26
C SER A 28 4.33 -11.03 6.13
N LEU A 29 4.29 -10.47 4.91
CA LEU A 29 4.04 -9.05 4.67
C LEU A 29 2.58 -8.63 4.85
N PHE A 30 1.66 -9.59 5.00
CA PHE A 30 0.21 -9.39 5.11
C PHE A 30 -0.39 -10.27 6.21
N LEU A 31 -0.04 -9.96 7.47
CA LEU A 31 -0.44 -10.78 8.63
C LEU A 31 -1.95 -10.88 8.86
N SER A 32 -2.73 -9.93 8.31
CA SER A 32 -4.20 -9.99 8.34
C SER A 32 -4.78 -11.12 7.49
N VAL A 33 -3.98 -11.72 6.60
CA VAL A 33 -4.41 -12.79 5.71
C VAL A 33 -3.69 -14.08 6.11
N SER A 34 -4.48 -15.08 6.52
CA SER A 34 -3.96 -16.41 6.85
C SER A 34 -3.24 -17.04 5.67
N ARG A 35 -2.15 -17.77 5.92
CA ARG A 35 -1.45 -18.56 4.89
C ARG A 35 -2.35 -19.59 4.20
N ASN A 36 -3.35 -20.10 4.91
CA ASN A 36 -4.32 -21.04 4.36
C ASN A 36 -5.58 -20.27 3.96
N ILE A 37 -5.73 -20.05 2.65
CA ILE A 37 -6.86 -19.33 2.07
C ILE A 37 -8.01 -20.29 1.81
N THR A 38 -9.20 -19.92 2.27
CA THR A 38 -10.46 -20.60 2.01
C THR A 38 -11.43 -19.65 1.32
N LYS A 39 -12.58 -20.16 0.88
CA LYS A 39 -13.65 -19.35 0.26
C LYS A 39 -14.19 -18.25 1.18
N SER A 40 -13.97 -18.34 2.49
CA SER A 40 -14.45 -17.36 3.48
C SER A 40 -13.35 -16.40 3.95
N THR A 41 -12.14 -16.46 3.39
CA THR A 41 -11.04 -15.59 3.83
C THR A 41 -11.27 -14.14 3.44
N PHE A 42 -11.88 -13.89 2.28
CA PHE A 42 -12.11 -12.55 1.74
C PHE A 42 -13.60 -12.19 1.72
N PRO A 43 -13.96 -10.90 1.89
CA PRO A 43 -13.05 -9.79 2.20
C PRO A 43 -12.54 -9.87 3.64
N VAL A 44 -11.30 -9.43 3.86
CA VAL A 44 -10.75 -9.29 5.21
C VAL A 44 -11.29 -8.01 5.85
N ALA A 45 -12.06 -8.16 6.92
CA ALA A 45 -12.65 -7.03 7.62
C ALA A 45 -11.64 -6.34 8.55
N ILE A 46 -11.48 -5.03 8.37
CA ILE A 46 -10.60 -4.17 9.16
C ILE A 46 -11.46 -3.07 9.80
N LYS A 47 -11.29 -2.84 11.10
CA LYS A 47 -11.90 -1.72 11.82
C LYS A 47 -10.92 -0.56 11.86
N LEU A 48 -11.41 0.65 11.62
CA LEU A 48 -10.63 1.88 11.64
C LEU A 48 -11.17 2.81 12.72
N GLU A 49 -10.32 3.16 13.67
CA GLU A 49 -10.57 4.21 14.67
C GLU A 49 -10.17 5.61 14.16
N GLU A 50 -9.76 5.68 12.90
CA GLU A 50 -9.20 6.87 12.27
C GLU A 50 -10.25 7.96 12.01
N ILE A 51 -9.85 9.20 12.31
CA ILE A 51 -10.65 10.41 12.08
C ILE A 51 -10.44 10.99 10.67
N SER A 52 -9.44 10.50 9.93
CA SER A 52 -9.18 10.83 8.52
C SER A 52 -10.16 10.11 7.59
N ASP A 53 -10.60 10.80 6.53
CA ASP A 53 -11.44 10.24 5.47
C ASP A 53 -10.62 9.52 4.38
N VAL A 54 -9.29 9.55 4.46
CA VAL A 54 -8.39 8.89 3.52
C VAL A 54 -7.32 8.12 4.30
N ILE A 55 -6.99 6.93 3.82
CA ILE A 55 -5.87 6.11 4.30
C ILE A 55 -5.04 5.61 3.10
N LEU A 56 -3.81 5.18 3.32
CA LEU A 56 -3.11 4.30 2.40
C LEU A 56 -3.40 2.85 2.78
N VAL A 57 -3.60 2.00 1.78
CA VAL A 57 -3.82 0.56 1.88
C VAL A 57 -2.73 -0.18 1.13
N LYS A 58 -2.17 -1.20 1.78
CA LYS A 58 -1.22 -2.11 1.19
C LYS A 58 -1.95 -3.23 0.45
N CYS A 59 -1.71 -3.32 -0.85
CA CYS A 59 -2.16 -4.41 -1.69
C CYS A 59 -0.98 -5.27 -2.14
N PRO A 60 -1.19 -6.57 -2.42
CA PRO A 60 -0.18 -7.37 -3.09
C PRO A 60 0.17 -6.83 -4.48
N GLY A 61 1.44 -6.97 -4.87
CA GLY A 61 1.96 -6.59 -6.18
C GLY A 61 2.02 -7.78 -7.14
N LYS A 62 2.35 -7.53 -8.41
CA LYS A 62 2.41 -8.54 -9.47
C LYS A 62 3.28 -9.76 -9.13
N TYR A 63 4.37 -9.55 -8.40
CA TYR A 63 5.31 -10.62 -8.02
C TYR A 63 5.06 -11.18 -6.62
N TYR A 64 3.94 -10.83 -6.00
CA TYR A 64 3.55 -11.39 -4.71
C TYR A 64 3.34 -12.90 -4.79
N LYS A 65 3.76 -13.59 -3.72
CA LYS A 65 3.68 -15.04 -3.55
C LYS A 65 3.17 -15.30 -2.14
N HIS A 66 1.95 -15.78 -1.99
CA HIS A 66 1.32 -15.79 -0.67
C HIS A 66 1.89 -16.86 0.26
N SER A 67 1.78 -18.13 -0.15
CA SER A 67 2.13 -19.30 0.67
C SER A 67 3.08 -20.25 -0.04
N ASN A 68 3.14 -20.17 -1.37
CA ASN A 68 3.95 -21.02 -2.23
C ASN A 68 4.62 -20.17 -3.33
N ALA A 69 5.83 -20.56 -3.76
CA ALA A 69 6.55 -19.90 -4.84
C ALA A 69 5.81 -19.96 -6.21
N ARG A 70 4.91 -20.94 -6.38
CA ARG A 70 4.06 -21.10 -7.56
C ARG A 70 2.78 -20.28 -7.51
N ASP A 71 2.42 -19.70 -6.37
CA ASP A 71 1.27 -18.78 -6.28
C ASP A 71 1.50 -17.60 -7.22
N ASN A 72 0.45 -16.97 -7.71
CA ASN A 72 0.57 -15.76 -8.51
C ASN A 72 -0.44 -14.72 -8.05
N PHE A 73 -0.16 -13.47 -8.38
CA PHE A 73 -1.07 -12.38 -8.12
C PHE A 73 -1.30 -11.61 -9.41
N ALA A 74 -2.56 -11.57 -9.84
CA ALA A 74 -2.99 -10.76 -10.97
C ALA A 74 -3.53 -9.44 -10.45
N LEU A 75 -3.01 -8.36 -11.03
CA LEU A 75 -3.46 -7.02 -10.71
C LEU A 75 -4.78 -6.72 -11.46
N ILE A 76 -5.76 -6.05 -10.83
CA ILE A 76 -6.93 -5.50 -11.52
C ILE A 76 -6.52 -4.18 -12.18
N ASP A 77 -6.52 -4.15 -13.51
CA ASP A 77 -6.01 -3.04 -14.34
C ASP A 77 -6.63 -1.67 -13.99
N SER A 78 -7.86 -1.61 -13.47
CA SER A 78 -8.54 -0.36 -13.12
C SER A 78 -7.96 0.36 -11.90
N LEU A 79 -7.24 -0.34 -11.02
CA LEU A 79 -6.54 0.27 -9.87
C LEU A 79 -5.09 0.63 -10.20
N TRP A 80 -4.53 0.06 -11.26
CA TRP A 80 -3.09 -0.01 -11.51
C TRP A 80 -2.69 0.27 -12.95
N SER A 81 -3.38 1.21 -13.59
CA SER A 81 -2.80 1.88 -14.75
C SER A 81 -1.45 2.49 -14.31
N PRO A 82 -0.36 2.40 -15.09
CA PRO A 82 0.91 3.07 -14.78
C PRO A 82 0.78 4.61 -14.72
N ASN A 83 -0.36 5.15 -15.18
CA ASN A 83 -0.74 6.57 -15.03
C ASN A 83 -1.62 6.84 -13.80
N SER A 84 -1.92 5.81 -13.00
CA SER A 84 -2.67 5.92 -11.76
C SER A 84 -1.81 6.64 -10.73
N THR A 85 -1.99 7.95 -10.67
CA THR A 85 -1.34 8.78 -9.66
C THR A 85 -1.80 8.42 -8.24
N SER A 86 -2.71 7.47 -7.99
CA SER A 86 -3.16 7.17 -6.62
C SER A 86 -2.28 6.14 -5.88
N SER A 87 -1.22 5.62 -6.51
CA SER A 87 -0.44 4.48 -5.99
C SER A 87 1.07 4.73 -5.85
N ILE A 88 1.72 3.82 -5.12
CA ILE A 88 3.17 3.74 -4.90
C ILE A 88 3.57 2.29 -5.11
N GLU A 89 4.19 2.01 -6.25
CA GLU A 89 4.40 0.65 -6.71
C GLU A 89 5.76 0.08 -6.28
N LYS A 90 5.73 -1.17 -5.81
CA LYS A 90 6.88 -2.04 -5.64
C LYS A 90 6.57 -3.41 -6.28
N PRO A 91 7.58 -4.22 -6.63
CA PRO A 91 7.35 -5.53 -7.24
C PRO A 91 6.42 -6.45 -6.44
N ILE A 92 6.55 -6.45 -5.09
CA ILE A 92 5.87 -7.38 -4.19
C ILE A 92 4.58 -6.82 -3.59
N TYR A 93 4.46 -5.50 -3.46
CA TYR A 93 3.29 -4.84 -2.87
C TYR A 93 3.12 -3.44 -3.45
N VAL A 94 1.93 -2.88 -3.31
CA VAL A 94 1.60 -1.53 -3.76
C VAL A 94 0.86 -0.83 -2.62
N TRP A 95 1.19 0.42 -2.36
CA TRP A 95 0.37 1.28 -1.51
C TRP A 95 -0.58 2.08 -2.39
N THR A 96 -1.87 2.09 -2.08
CA THR A 96 -2.89 2.87 -2.80
C THR A 96 -3.79 3.59 -1.82
N THR A 97 -4.31 4.77 -2.18
CA THR A 97 -5.24 5.50 -1.33
C THR A 97 -6.62 4.86 -1.32
N LEU A 98 -7.28 4.84 -0.16
CA LEU A 98 -8.69 4.49 0.00
C LEU A 98 -9.42 5.61 0.72
N SER A 99 -10.49 6.11 0.11
CA SER A 99 -11.39 7.07 0.74
C SER A 99 -12.53 6.39 1.47
N HIS A 100 -12.93 6.97 2.60
CA HIS A 100 -14.19 6.68 3.28
C HIS A 100 -15.38 6.94 2.34
N ARG A 101 -16.39 6.07 2.42
CA ARG A 101 -17.68 6.20 1.70
C ARG A 101 -18.82 6.39 2.70
N ALA A 102 -19.87 7.07 2.26
CA ALA A 102 -21.05 7.33 3.10
C ALA A 102 -21.76 6.06 3.62
N SER A 103 -21.51 4.90 3.00
CA SER A 103 -21.95 3.57 3.47
C SER A 103 -21.36 3.13 4.81
N GLY A 104 -20.39 3.87 5.37
CA GLY A 104 -19.71 3.52 6.64
C GLY A 104 -18.59 2.49 6.48
N TYR A 105 -18.53 1.83 5.33
CA TYR A 105 -17.42 0.97 4.93
C TYR A 105 -16.98 1.23 3.48
N SER A 106 -15.71 0.95 3.21
CA SER A 106 -15.14 0.96 1.87
C SER A 106 -14.51 -0.41 1.59
N ILE A 107 -14.86 -0.99 0.45
CA ILE A 107 -14.22 -2.21 -0.04
C ILE A 107 -13.18 -1.82 -1.08
N VAL A 108 -11.99 -2.42 -0.96
CA VAL A 108 -10.97 -2.39 -1.99
C VAL A 108 -10.65 -3.82 -2.38
N THR A 109 -10.87 -4.15 -3.65
CA THR A 109 -10.38 -5.38 -4.24
C THR A 109 -9.03 -5.06 -4.81
N CYS A 110 -7.97 -5.58 -4.20
CA CYS A 110 -6.63 -5.45 -4.73
C CYS A 110 -6.59 -6.19 -6.07
N GLY A 111 -6.68 -7.51 -6.07
CA GLY A 111 -6.53 -8.29 -7.30
C GLY A 111 -6.89 -9.75 -7.08
N GLU A 112 -6.42 -10.62 -7.95
CA GLU A 112 -6.71 -12.05 -7.85
C GLU A 112 -5.46 -12.81 -7.39
N LEU A 113 -5.59 -13.53 -6.27
CA LEU A 113 -4.59 -14.48 -5.82
C LEU A 113 -4.88 -15.85 -6.42
N GLY A 114 -3.99 -16.33 -7.28
CA GLY A 114 -4.03 -17.71 -7.77
C GLY A 114 -3.17 -18.62 -6.90
N ILE A 115 -3.78 -19.66 -6.35
CA ILE A 115 -3.15 -20.71 -5.55
C ILE A 115 -3.11 -21.99 -6.37
N ARG A 116 -1.92 -22.55 -6.54
CA ARG A 116 -1.73 -23.79 -7.30
C ARG A 116 -1.81 -25.01 -6.39
N ARG A 117 -2.72 -25.92 -6.70
CA ARG A 117 -2.92 -27.16 -5.94
C ARG A 117 -1.96 -28.26 -6.38
N PHE A 118 -1.92 -29.35 -5.60
CA PHE A 118 -1.10 -30.53 -5.90
C PHE A 118 -1.44 -31.18 -7.24
N ASP A 119 -2.72 -31.18 -7.61
CA ASP A 119 -3.24 -31.67 -8.90
C ASP A 119 -2.98 -30.69 -10.06
N ASN A 120 -2.16 -29.66 -9.83
CA ASN A 120 -1.81 -28.62 -10.78
C ASN A 120 -2.96 -27.67 -11.18
N SER A 121 -4.15 -27.83 -10.59
CA SER A 121 -5.28 -26.91 -10.78
C SER A 121 -4.98 -25.54 -10.13
N LEU A 122 -5.54 -24.50 -10.72
CA LEU A 122 -5.45 -23.13 -10.21
C LEU A 122 -6.79 -22.76 -9.57
N ILE A 123 -6.76 -22.27 -8.34
CA ILE A 123 -7.91 -21.62 -7.72
C ILE A 123 -7.57 -20.17 -7.50
N THR A 124 -8.47 -19.30 -7.91
CA THR A 124 -8.36 -17.86 -7.74
C THR A 124 -9.24 -17.38 -6.60
N TYR A 125 -8.76 -16.34 -5.92
CA TYR A 125 -9.49 -15.63 -4.87
C TYR A 125 -9.35 -14.13 -5.08
N ASP A 126 -10.45 -13.41 -5.03
CA ASP A 126 -10.46 -11.94 -5.05
C ASP A 126 -9.90 -11.41 -3.73
N TRP A 127 -8.65 -11.01 -3.75
CA TRP A 127 -7.99 -10.41 -2.61
C TRP A 127 -8.63 -9.05 -2.34
N SER A 128 -9.44 -8.98 -1.30
CA SER A 128 -10.20 -7.79 -0.94
C SER A 128 -10.18 -7.50 0.55
N TYR A 129 -10.23 -6.21 0.87
CA TYR A 129 -10.38 -5.72 2.23
C TYR A 129 -11.68 -4.95 2.36
N GLN A 130 -12.35 -5.10 3.50
CA GLN A 130 -13.47 -4.28 3.90
C GLN A 130 -13.03 -3.41 5.09
N PHE A 131 -12.84 -2.12 4.84
CA PHE A 131 -12.49 -1.15 5.87
C PHE A 131 -13.75 -0.50 6.44
N ASN A 132 -13.94 -0.62 7.75
CA ASN A 132 -15.10 -0.10 8.46
C ASN A 132 -14.64 1.03 9.39
N TRP A 133 -15.04 2.26 9.09
CA TRP A 133 -14.77 3.39 9.97
C TRP A 133 -15.73 3.33 11.15
N LEU A 134 -15.18 3.31 12.37
CA LEU A 134 -16.01 3.24 13.58
C LEU A 134 -16.72 4.57 13.88
N SER A 135 -16.21 5.68 13.32
CA SER A 135 -16.83 6.99 13.43
C SER A 135 -16.76 7.73 12.08
N LYS A 136 -17.69 8.65 11.84
CA LYS A 136 -17.68 9.46 10.63
C LYS A 136 -16.41 10.34 10.62
N PRO A 137 -15.56 10.24 9.58
CA PRO A 137 -14.37 11.06 9.48
C PRO A 137 -14.66 12.56 9.46
N LYS A 138 -13.73 13.34 9.99
CA LYS A 138 -13.83 14.79 10.10
C LYS A 138 -12.54 15.48 9.64
N PRO A 139 -12.12 15.29 8.37
CA PRO A 139 -10.82 15.75 7.90
C PRO A 139 -10.63 17.27 8.03
N PHE A 140 -11.70 18.06 7.91
CA PHE A 140 -11.65 19.52 8.06
C PHE A 140 -11.38 20.02 9.48
N GLU A 141 -11.75 19.23 10.50
CA GLU A 141 -11.52 19.58 11.92
C GLU A 141 -10.07 19.29 12.32
N ILE A 142 -9.46 18.27 11.71
CA ILE A 142 -8.08 17.82 12.04
C ILE A 142 -7.04 18.45 11.12
N ALA A 143 -7.46 19.01 9.98
CA ALA A 143 -6.54 19.59 9.01
C ALA A 143 -5.95 20.92 9.53
N LYS A 144 -4.62 21.01 9.48
CA LYS A 144 -3.87 22.22 9.76
C LYS A 144 -4.17 23.26 8.69
N ARG A 145 -4.59 24.45 9.10
CA ARG A 145 -4.87 25.56 8.18
C ARG A 145 -3.56 26.23 7.76
N GLU A 146 -3.31 26.32 6.47
CA GLU A 146 -2.07 26.89 5.92
C GLU A 146 -2.35 27.78 4.72
N LYS A 147 -1.57 28.87 4.60
CA LYS A 147 -1.62 29.75 3.44
C LYS A 147 -0.76 29.16 2.32
N ILE A 148 -1.40 28.40 1.44
CA ILE A 148 -0.74 27.72 0.31
C ILE A 148 -0.94 28.57 -0.93
N SER A 149 0.16 29.00 -1.57
CA SER A 149 0.12 29.77 -2.81
C SER A 149 0.60 28.95 -3.99
N LYS A 150 1.87 28.51 -3.95
CA LYS A 150 2.51 27.71 -5.00
C LYS A 150 3.21 26.48 -4.48
N THR A 151 3.59 26.48 -3.21
CA THR A 151 4.33 25.38 -2.58
C THR A 151 3.60 24.86 -1.35
N LEU A 152 3.65 23.55 -1.16
CA LEU A 152 3.15 22.93 0.06
C LEU A 152 4.15 23.13 1.21
N PRO A 153 3.65 23.33 2.45
CA PRO A 153 4.53 23.41 3.61
C PRO A 153 5.31 22.10 3.78
N LEU A 154 6.49 22.24 4.40
CA LEU A 154 7.18 21.09 4.98
C LEU A 154 6.36 20.59 6.17
N SER A 155 6.28 19.26 6.29
CA SER A 155 5.51 18.61 7.34
C SER A 155 6.44 18.18 8.46
N ASN A 156 6.38 18.90 9.58
CA ASN A 156 7.18 18.57 10.77
C ASN A 156 6.60 17.38 11.55
N ASN A 157 5.36 16.97 11.27
CA ASN A 157 4.66 15.90 12.00
C ASN A 157 4.82 14.51 11.35
N CYS A 158 5.42 14.42 10.16
CA CYS A 158 5.50 13.17 9.40
C CYS A 158 6.87 12.52 9.54
N ASN A 159 7.88 13.08 8.87
CA ASN A 159 9.24 12.54 8.85
C ASN A 159 10.22 13.64 8.47
N ASP A 160 11.36 13.67 9.14
CA ASP A 160 12.44 14.64 8.84
C ASP A 160 13.03 14.43 7.45
N ASN A 161 12.90 13.21 6.88
CA ASN A 161 13.27 12.93 5.50
C ASN A 161 12.07 13.16 4.55
N PRO A 162 12.03 14.28 3.82
CA PRO A 162 10.92 14.59 2.91
C PRO A 162 10.78 13.58 1.76
N ALA A 163 11.83 12.83 1.41
CA ALA A 163 11.77 11.81 0.36
C ALA A 163 10.94 10.58 0.77
N LYS A 164 10.71 10.37 2.07
CA LYS A 164 9.83 9.30 2.59
C LYS A 164 8.37 9.74 2.70
N VAL A 165 8.09 11.02 2.47
CA VAL A 165 6.74 11.59 2.58
C VAL A 165 6.13 11.72 1.20
N VAL A 166 5.00 11.05 1.01
CA VAL A 166 4.17 11.18 -0.20
C VAL A 166 2.96 12.04 0.09
N LYS A 167 2.52 12.77 -0.92
CA LYS A 167 1.45 13.76 -0.78
C LYS A 167 0.36 13.50 -1.81
N PHE A 168 -0.89 13.62 -1.37
CA PHE A 168 -2.06 13.41 -2.20
C PHE A 168 -3.04 14.57 -2.04
N THR A 169 -3.86 14.80 -3.05
CA THR A 169 -5.04 15.68 -2.98
C THR A 169 -6.19 15.02 -3.75
N ARG A 170 -7.38 15.62 -3.70
CA ARG A 170 -8.49 15.23 -4.56
C ARG A 170 -8.46 16.04 -5.85
N ASP A 171 -8.63 15.38 -6.98
CA ASP A 171 -8.92 16.04 -8.26
C ASP A 171 -10.34 16.64 -8.27
N LYS A 172 -10.71 17.30 -9.36
CA LYS A 172 -12.05 17.91 -9.52
C LYS A 172 -13.18 16.88 -9.50
N GLN A 173 -12.90 15.63 -9.83
CA GLN A 173 -13.84 14.51 -9.81
C GLN A 173 -13.91 13.84 -8.43
N GLY A 174 -13.09 14.29 -7.48
CA GLY A 174 -13.03 13.76 -6.12
C GLY A 174 -12.13 12.53 -5.96
N ASN A 175 -11.43 12.11 -7.02
CA ASN A 175 -10.49 10.99 -6.97
C ASN A 175 -9.18 11.44 -6.33
N MET A 176 -8.51 10.49 -5.66
CA MET A 176 -7.21 10.75 -5.07
C MET A 176 -6.13 10.82 -6.14
N LYS A 177 -5.32 11.87 -6.07
CA LYS A 177 -4.21 12.16 -6.98
C LYS A 177 -2.95 12.39 -6.17
N ARG A 178 -1.88 11.64 -6.45
CA ARG A 178 -0.55 11.92 -5.91
C ARG A 178 0.00 13.14 -6.60
N LEU A 179 0.61 13.99 -5.80
CA LEU A 179 1.25 15.20 -6.27
C LEU A 179 2.64 14.83 -6.79
N ASN A 180 2.94 15.20 -8.04
CA ASN A 180 4.25 15.00 -8.63
C ASN A 180 5.14 16.22 -8.35
N ILE A 181 5.64 16.28 -7.12
CA ILE A 181 6.28 17.49 -6.62
C ILE A 181 7.77 17.44 -6.89
N ASN A 182 8.17 17.88 -8.08
CA ASN A 182 9.55 18.34 -8.29
C ASN A 182 9.66 19.76 -7.73
N ASN A 183 10.50 19.94 -6.70
CA ASN A 183 10.79 21.23 -6.04
C ASN A 183 9.61 21.92 -5.31
N ALA A 184 8.73 21.18 -4.65
CA ALA A 184 7.61 21.73 -3.86
C ALA A 184 6.47 22.42 -4.65
N ASP A 185 6.63 22.65 -5.97
CA ASP A 185 5.71 23.44 -6.79
C ASP A 185 4.45 22.68 -7.21
N LEU A 186 3.29 23.30 -7.00
CA LEU A 186 1.97 22.86 -7.48
C LEU A 186 1.72 23.48 -8.86
N LYS A 187 1.73 22.66 -9.91
CA LYS A 187 1.69 23.14 -11.30
C LYS A 187 0.41 22.80 -12.03
N GLU A 188 -0.19 21.65 -11.71
CA GLU A 188 -1.39 21.20 -12.39
C GLU A 188 -2.65 21.81 -11.76
N ALA A 189 -3.71 21.98 -12.56
CA ALA A 189 -4.95 22.63 -12.10
C ALA A 189 -5.56 21.94 -10.86
N ASP A 190 -5.45 20.61 -10.78
CA ASP A 190 -5.92 19.81 -9.65
C ASP A 190 -4.99 19.83 -8.44
N GLU A 191 -3.84 20.48 -8.54
CA GLU A 191 -2.89 20.67 -7.43
C GLU A 191 -3.01 22.08 -6.85
N ILE A 192 -3.38 23.06 -7.68
CA ILE A 192 -3.48 24.47 -7.31
C ILE A 192 -4.38 24.65 -6.07
N PRO A 193 -3.92 25.40 -5.06
CA PRO A 193 -4.68 25.64 -3.84
C PRO A 193 -5.91 26.50 -4.14
N HIS A 194 -7.00 26.16 -3.49
CA HIS A 194 -8.21 26.98 -3.40
C HIS A 194 -8.81 26.79 -2.00
N VAL A 195 -9.74 27.64 -1.60
CA VAL A 195 -10.29 27.61 -0.25
C VAL A 195 -10.80 26.20 0.10
N ASN A 196 -10.38 25.69 1.26
CA ASN A 196 -10.75 24.38 1.80
C ASN A 196 -10.23 23.15 1.03
N LYS A 197 -9.30 23.31 0.08
CA LYS A 197 -8.63 22.14 -0.51
C LYS A 197 -7.78 21.42 0.53
N LEU A 198 -7.88 20.08 0.55
CA LEU A 198 -7.13 19.23 1.47
C LEU A 198 -5.96 18.56 0.77
N TYR A 199 -4.84 18.50 1.48
CA TYR A 199 -3.61 17.82 1.10
C TYR A 199 -3.26 16.81 2.19
N TYR A 200 -3.10 15.55 1.81
CA TYR A 200 -2.85 14.44 2.72
C TYR A 200 -1.39 14.03 2.61
N PHE A 201 -0.70 13.97 3.75
CA PHE A 201 0.70 13.60 3.84
C PHE A 201 0.78 12.24 4.49
N PHE A 202 1.56 11.34 3.90
CA PHE A 202 1.79 10.00 4.44
C PHE A 202 3.28 9.70 4.48
N VAL A 203 3.71 9.01 5.54
CA VAL A 203 5.00 8.34 5.57
C VAL A 203 4.81 6.96 4.96
N VAL A 204 5.50 6.66 3.86
CA VAL A 204 5.44 5.32 3.26
C VAL A 204 6.18 4.35 4.18
N PRO A 205 5.55 3.27 4.64
CA PRO A 205 6.22 2.30 5.50
C PRO A 205 7.41 1.61 4.83
N GLU A 206 8.34 1.13 5.65
CA GLU A 206 9.50 0.36 5.20
C GLU A 206 9.08 -0.96 4.53
N GLU A 207 9.99 -1.56 3.74
CA GLU A 207 9.65 -2.69 2.86
C GLU A 207 9.23 -3.96 3.61
N ASN A 208 9.75 -4.15 4.83
CA ASN A 208 9.41 -5.24 5.73
C ASN A 208 8.15 -4.96 6.59
N SER A 209 7.52 -3.80 6.44
CA SER A 209 6.34 -3.44 7.24
C SER A 209 5.20 -4.42 7.01
N THR A 210 4.57 -4.86 8.09
CA THR A 210 3.41 -5.77 8.08
C THR A 210 2.08 -5.02 8.14
N LEU A 211 2.12 -3.69 8.14
CA LEU A 211 0.93 -2.84 8.17
C LEU A 211 0.11 -3.02 6.89
N VAL A 212 -1.20 -3.16 7.06
CA VAL A 212 -2.15 -3.29 5.95
C VAL A 212 -2.67 -1.93 5.52
N HIS A 213 -2.71 -0.97 6.44
CA HIS A 213 -3.08 0.40 6.16
C HIS A 213 -2.27 1.37 7.01
N VAL A 214 -2.19 2.62 6.58
CA VAL A 214 -1.66 3.72 7.37
C VAL A 214 -2.53 4.98 7.20
N PRO A 215 -2.86 5.69 8.29
CA PRO A 215 -3.49 7.00 8.21
C PRO A 215 -2.49 8.06 7.74
N PRO A 216 -2.97 9.24 7.30
CA PRO A 216 -2.08 10.37 7.05
C PRO A 216 -1.45 10.82 8.36
N CYS A 217 -0.16 11.17 8.29
CA CYS A 217 0.55 11.78 9.41
C CYS A 217 0.24 13.28 9.54
N GLU A 218 -0.17 13.93 8.45
CA GLU A 218 -0.64 15.31 8.47
C GLU A 218 -1.67 15.53 7.37
N ILE A 219 -2.68 16.35 7.67
CA ILE A 219 -3.63 16.87 6.67
C ILE A 219 -3.52 18.38 6.71
N VAL A 220 -3.34 19.00 5.54
CA VAL A 220 -3.25 20.45 5.40
C VAL A 220 -4.44 20.96 4.59
N LYS A 221 -5.03 22.06 5.06
CA LYS A 221 -6.13 22.76 4.41
C LYS A 221 -5.68 24.12 3.92
N SER A 222 -5.83 24.41 2.64
CA SER A 222 -5.53 25.75 2.11
C SER A 222 -6.56 26.79 2.58
N SER A 223 -6.01 27.90 3.10
CA SER A 223 -6.75 29.10 3.51
C SER A 223 -6.72 30.21 2.48
#